data_AF-A0AAE1DUZ9-F1
#
_entry.id   AF-A0AAE1DUZ9-F1
#
_cell.length_a   1.000
_cell.length_b   1.000
_cell.length_c   1.000
_cell.angle_alpha   90.00
_cell.angle_beta   90.00
_cell.angle_gamma   90.00
#
_symmetry.space_group_name_H-M   'P 1'
#
loop_
_entity.id
_entity.type
_entity.pdbx_description
1 polymer ?
#
loop_
_entity_poly.entity_id
_entity_poly.type
_entity_poly.pdbx_seq_one_letter_code
_entity_poly.pdbx_strand_id
1 'polypeptide(L)'
;MALNVEYQLLRNSTPQKNNECIRFSPDHMMPVTTLHRMALKACEKIILLMNNTRMLTRHHRLSCMNDVLIYLTGNHEDQGMPGDRGDFYRRKLAEQIYIHYSIQNVDHTNILALIDGILRLEHECRMTLANCGTQRDQAPPVNVDGQILDIIGRLADLY
;
A
#
# COMPACT_ATOMS: atom_id res chain seq x y z
N MET A 1 18.31 -31.70 -4.54
CA MET A 1 18.89 -31.34 -3.23
C MET A 1 18.62 -29.86 -3.02
N ALA A 2 17.78 -29.51 -2.04
CA ALA A 2 17.44 -28.12 -1.73
C ALA A 2 18.55 -27.50 -0.86
N LEU A 3 19.16 -26.41 -1.33
CA LEU A 3 20.11 -25.60 -0.57
C LEU A 3 19.32 -24.75 0.43
N ASN A 4 19.21 -25.22 1.67
CA ASN A 4 18.78 -24.38 2.78
C ASN A 4 19.89 -23.37 3.07
N VAL A 5 19.65 -22.10 2.75
CA VAL A 5 20.48 -20.99 3.22
C VAL A 5 20.11 -20.75 4.68
N GLU A 6 20.88 -21.33 5.59
CA GLU A 6 20.78 -21.00 7.02
C GLU A 6 21.27 -19.56 7.23
N TYR A 7 20.37 -18.68 7.64
CA TYR A 7 20.75 -17.36 8.11
C TYR A 7 21.35 -17.48 9.51
N GLN A 8 22.68 -17.39 9.61
CA GLN A 8 23.35 -17.30 10.90
C GLN A 8 23.01 -15.95 11.54
N LEU A 9 22.34 -15.96 12.69
CA LEU A 9 22.26 -14.82 13.60
C LEU A 9 23.69 -14.32 13.85
N LEU A 10 23.95 -13.05 13.51
CA LEU A 10 25.24 -12.39 13.72
C LEU A 10 25.62 -12.50 15.20
N ARG A 11 26.52 -13.45 15.53
CA ARG A 11 27.02 -13.73 16.88
C ARG A 11 27.83 -12.57 17.50
N ASN A 12 27.99 -11.46 16.78
CA ASN A 12 28.71 -10.26 17.21
C ASN A 12 27.78 -9.10 17.59
N SER A 13 26.53 -9.38 17.99
CA SER A 13 25.53 -8.36 18.32
C SER A 13 25.61 -7.81 19.75
N THR A 14 26.54 -8.29 20.59
CA THR A 14 26.94 -7.56 21.81
C THR A 14 28.13 -6.67 21.48
N PRO A 15 27.99 -5.32 21.53
CA PRO A 15 29.12 -4.44 21.35
C PRO A 15 30.11 -4.69 22.50
N GLN A 16 31.36 -5.02 22.16
CA GLN A 16 32.46 -4.92 23.10
C GLN A 16 32.48 -3.48 23.62
N LYS A 17 32.66 -3.31 24.94
CA LYS A 17 32.71 -2.02 25.64
C LYS A 17 33.89 -1.16 25.15
N ASN A 18 33.79 -0.62 23.94
CA ASN A 18 34.60 0.49 23.49
C ASN A 18 33.78 1.76 23.73
N ASN A 19 34.27 2.60 24.64
CA ASN A 19 33.73 3.93 24.98
C ASN A 19 33.90 4.96 23.85
N GLU A 20 33.80 4.54 22.60
CA GLU A 20 33.58 5.47 21.50
C GLU A 20 32.08 5.67 21.42
N CYS A 21 31.63 6.88 21.77
CA CYS A 21 30.25 7.29 21.63
C CYS A 21 29.82 7.06 20.17
N ILE A 22 29.17 5.92 19.91
CA ILE A 22 28.59 5.61 18.60
C ILE A 22 27.60 6.75 18.34
N ARG A 23 27.97 7.67 17.45
CA ARG A 23 27.06 8.72 16.99
C ARG A 23 25.90 7.99 16.29
N PHE A 24 24.80 7.83 17.01
CA PHE A 24 23.55 7.36 16.43
C PHE A 24 23.04 8.48 15.51
N SER A 25 23.27 8.32 14.21
CA SER A 25 22.55 9.10 13.21
C SER A 25 21.19 8.44 12.99
N PRO A 26 20.06 9.13 13.25
CA PRO A 26 18.74 8.55 13.02
C PRO A 26 18.58 8.19 11.54
N ASP A 27 18.17 6.95 11.25
CA ASP A 27 17.84 6.51 9.89
C ASP A 27 16.44 7.02 9.52
N HIS A 28 16.38 8.28 9.10
CA HIS A 28 15.15 8.94 8.66
C HIS A 28 14.52 8.27 7.43
N MET A 29 15.25 7.42 6.70
CA MET A 29 14.77 6.65 5.57
C MET A 29 13.95 5.41 5.97
N MET A 30 14.12 4.90 7.20
CA MET A 30 13.44 3.68 7.64
C MET A 30 11.91 3.81 7.64
N PRO A 31 11.29 4.90 8.14
CA PRO A 31 9.85 5.14 8.01
C PRO A 31 9.38 5.19 6.56
N VAL A 32 10.11 5.90 5.69
CA VAL A 32 9.78 6.01 4.24
C VAL A 32 9.78 4.65 3.57
N THR A 33 10.80 3.83 3.86
CA THR A 33 10.91 2.47 3.31
C THR A 33 9.76 1.59 3.78
N THR A 34 9.40 1.71 5.06
CA THR A 34 8.30 0.95 5.67
C THR A 34 6.97 1.34 5.05
N LEU A 35 6.67 2.64 4.97
CA LEU A 35 5.46 3.17 4.36
C LEU A 35 5.36 2.82 2.87
N HIS A 36 6.45 2.88 2.13
CA HIS A 36 6.48 2.44 0.73
C HIS A 36 6.04 0.99 0.58
N ARG A 37 6.63 0.07 1.37
CA ARG A 37 6.27 -1.36 1.35
C ARG A 37 4.82 -1.60 1.73
N MET A 38 4.34 -0.88 2.74
CA MET A 38 2.95 -0.93 3.18
C MET A 38 1.98 -0.48 2.08
N ALA A 39 2.25 0.67 1.46
CA ALA A 39 1.45 1.20 0.36
C ALA A 39 1.44 0.27 -0.86
N LEU A 40 2.60 -0.31 -1.20
CA LEU A 40 2.73 -1.24 -2.32
C LEU A 40 1.91 -2.53 -2.10
N LYS A 41 1.99 -3.12 -0.90
CA LYS A 41 1.12 -4.24 -0.52
C LYS A 41 -0.36 -3.86 -0.55
N ALA A 42 -0.73 -2.68 -0.05
CA ALA A 42 -2.10 -2.22 -0.07
C ALA A 42 -2.64 -2.12 -1.51
N CYS A 43 -1.86 -1.60 -2.45
CA CYS A 43 -2.18 -1.59 -3.88
C CYS A 43 -2.41 -3.01 -4.42
N GLU A 44 -1.52 -3.96 -4.12
CA GLU A 44 -1.68 -5.36 -4.54
C GLU A 44 -2.96 -5.99 -3.99
N LYS A 45 -3.30 -5.73 -2.71
CA LYS A 45 -4.55 -6.21 -2.11
C LYS A 45 -5.77 -5.57 -2.75
N ILE A 46 -5.75 -4.28 -3.06
CA ILE A 46 -6.87 -3.62 -3.74
C ILE A 46 -7.12 -4.27 -5.11
N ILE A 47 -6.07 -4.53 -5.89
CA ILE A 47 -6.18 -5.27 -7.17
C ILE A 47 -6.81 -6.65 -6.93
N LEU A 48 -6.36 -7.37 -5.90
CA LEU A 48 -6.90 -8.69 -5.55
C LEU A 48 -8.39 -8.62 -5.18
N LEU A 49 -8.78 -7.67 -4.34
CA LEU A 49 -10.18 -7.49 -3.91
C LEU A 49 -11.09 -7.14 -5.10
N MET A 50 -10.63 -6.28 -6.00
CA MET A 50 -11.35 -5.98 -7.24
C MET A 50 -11.51 -7.21 -8.12
N ASN A 51 -10.45 -8.01 -8.28
CA ASN A 51 -10.53 -9.29 -9.01
C ASN A 51 -11.51 -10.28 -8.34
N ASN A 52 -11.57 -10.30 -7.01
CA ASN A 52 -12.45 -11.18 -6.26
C ASN A 52 -13.93 -10.80 -6.36
N THR A 53 -14.27 -9.60 -6.82
CA THR A 53 -15.67 -9.23 -7.09
C THR A 53 -16.33 -10.13 -8.13
N ARG A 54 -15.55 -10.73 -9.06
CA ARG A 54 -16.02 -11.50 -10.22
C ARG A 54 -17.00 -10.74 -11.13
N MET A 55 -17.03 -9.41 -11.03
CA MET A 55 -17.91 -8.53 -11.82
C MET A 55 -17.15 -7.77 -12.91
N LEU A 56 -15.91 -8.17 -13.21
CA LEU A 56 -15.09 -7.49 -14.21
C LEU A 56 -15.60 -7.85 -15.62
N THR A 57 -16.03 -6.82 -16.34
CA THR A 57 -16.69 -6.95 -17.65
C THR A 57 -15.71 -6.83 -18.82
N ARG A 58 -14.76 -5.89 -18.74
CA ARG A 58 -13.76 -5.64 -19.79
C ARG A 58 -12.52 -6.53 -19.67
N HIS A 59 -12.14 -6.88 -18.44
CA HIS A 59 -10.89 -7.57 -18.14
C HIS A 59 -11.18 -8.88 -17.43
N HIS A 60 -10.58 -9.98 -17.87
CA HIS A 60 -10.69 -11.26 -17.14
C HIS A 60 -10.02 -11.18 -15.76
N ARG A 61 -8.98 -10.34 -15.64
CA ARG A 61 -8.25 -10.04 -14.40
C ARG A 61 -7.57 -8.68 -14.53
N LEU A 62 -7.62 -7.86 -13.49
CA LEU A 62 -6.85 -6.63 -13.34
C LEU A 62 -5.43 -6.97 -12.93
N SER A 63 -4.46 -6.33 -13.58
CA SER A 63 -3.03 -6.52 -13.30
C SER A 63 -2.40 -5.28 -12.66
N CYS A 64 -3.04 -4.11 -12.76
CA CYS A 64 -2.51 -2.87 -12.21
C CYS A 64 -3.60 -1.97 -11.58
N MET A 65 -3.16 -1.00 -10.78
CA MET A 65 -4.05 -0.03 -10.14
C MET A 65 -4.73 0.91 -11.15
N ASN A 66 -4.14 1.14 -12.31
CA ASN A 66 -4.77 1.96 -13.35
C ASN A 66 -6.06 1.29 -13.86
N ASP A 67 -6.04 -0.04 -14.04
CA ASP A 67 -7.23 -0.78 -14.42
C ASP A 67 -8.31 -0.66 -13.33
N VAL A 68 -7.93 -0.77 -12.06
CA VAL A 68 -8.84 -0.56 -10.93
C VAL A 68 -9.49 0.84 -11.01
N LEU A 69 -8.70 1.89 -11.23
CA LEU A 69 -9.23 3.25 -11.37
C LEU A 69 -10.20 3.40 -12.53
N ILE A 70 -9.97 2.74 -13.67
CA ILE A 70 -10.89 2.75 -14.82
C ILE A 70 -12.27 2.22 -14.39
N TYR A 71 -12.33 1.12 -13.64
CA TYR A 71 -13.60 0.58 -13.13
C TYR A 71 -14.25 1.52 -12.10
N LEU A 72 -13.49 2.02 -11.14
CA LEU A 72 -14.02 2.87 -10.06
C LEU A 72 -14.51 4.24 -10.54
N THR A 73 -13.95 4.74 -11.64
CA THR A 73 -14.38 5.99 -12.30
C THR A 73 -15.47 5.75 -13.36
N GLY A 74 -15.80 4.49 -13.67
CA GLY A 74 -16.81 4.14 -14.65
C GLY A 74 -16.37 4.29 -16.11
N ASN A 75 -15.07 4.48 -16.37
CA ASN A 75 -14.49 4.72 -17.70
C ASN A 75 -14.23 3.44 -18.54
N HIS A 76 -14.92 2.35 -18.21
CA HIS A 76 -15.00 1.12 -18.98
C HIS A 76 -16.17 1.08 -19.96
N GLU A 77 -16.04 0.24 -20.99
CA GLU A 77 -16.90 0.15 -22.18
C GLU A 77 -18.26 -0.53 -21.96
N ASP A 78 -18.74 -0.64 -20.71
CA ASP A 78 -20.05 -1.25 -20.39
C ASP A 78 -21.22 -0.41 -20.94
N GLN A 79 -21.56 -0.67 -22.21
CA GLN A 79 -22.72 -0.17 -22.91
C GLN A 79 -23.97 -0.90 -22.38
N GLY A 80 -24.80 -0.22 -21.58
CA GLY A 80 -26.14 -0.73 -21.26
C GLY A 80 -26.72 -0.34 -19.90
N MET A 81 -25.91 0.12 -18.95
CA MET A 81 -26.42 0.54 -17.62
C MET A 81 -26.55 2.07 -17.51
N PRO A 82 -27.76 2.60 -17.22
CA PRO A 82 -27.96 4.01 -16.91
C PRO A 82 -27.47 4.33 -15.49
N GLY A 83 -26.74 5.45 -15.31
CA GLY A 83 -26.27 5.94 -14.00
C GLY A 83 -24.75 6.02 -13.84
N ASP A 84 -24.28 6.36 -12.63
CA ASP A 84 -22.86 6.34 -12.27
C ASP A 84 -22.35 4.90 -12.21
N ARG A 85 -21.67 4.49 -13.28
CA ARG A 85 -21.20 3.12 -13.44
C ARG A 85 -20.07 2.78 -12.47
N GLY A 86 -19.27 3.77 -12.08
CA GLY A 86 -18.20 3.59 -11.10
C GLY A 86 -18.74 3.31 -9.71
N ASP A 87 -19.93 3.84 -9.39
CA ASP A 87 -20.57 3.68 -8.08
C ASP A 87 -20.78 2.23 -7.68
N PHE A 88 -21.21 1.39 -8.63
CA PHE A 88 -21.36 -0.04 -8.41
C PHE A 88 -20.05 -0.69 -7.96
N TYR A 89 -18.94 -0.42 -8.68
CA TYR A 89 -17.63 -0.98 -8.35
C TYR A 89 -17.07 -0.39 -7.05
N ARG A 90 -17.32 0.89 -6.77
CA ARG A 90 -16.94 1.52 -5.50
C ARG A 90 -17.65 0.87 -4.31
N ARG A 91 -18.97 0.60 -4.42
CA ARG A 91 -19.72 -0.17 -3.40
C ARG A 91 -19.16 -1.57 -3.22
N LYS A 92 -18.88 -2.28 -4.32
CA LYS A 92 -18.35 -3.64 -4.27
C LYS A 92 -16.96 -3.71 -3.66
N LEU A 93 -16.08 -2.77 -3.99
CA LEU A 93 -14.77 -2.74 -3.38
C LEU A 93 -14.85 -2.38 -1.89
N ALA A 94 -15.70 -1.43 -1.49
CA ALA A 94 -15.93 -1.11 -0.08
C ALA A 94 -16.45 -2.32 0.71
N GLU A 95 -17.40 -3.06 0.13
CA GLU A 95 -17.90 -4.32 0.68
C GLU A 95 -16.78 -5.36 0.84
N GLN A 96 -15.93 -5.55 -0.17
CA GLN A 96 -14.79 -6.48 -0.10
C GLN A 96 -13.77 -6.06 0.98
N ILE A 97 -13.47 -4.77 1.09
CA ILE A 97 -12.57 -4.22 2.11
C ILE A 97 -13.13 -4.53 3.52
N TYR A 98 -14.42 -4.29 3.73
CA TYR A 98 -15.07 -4.58 5.01
C TYR A 98 -15.06 -6.07 5.33
N ILE A 99 -15.46 -6.94 4.38
CA ILE A 99 -15.54 -8.39 4.59
C ILE A 99 -14.17 -8.98 4.93
N HIS A 100 -13.11 -8.55 4.24
CA HIS A 100 -11.80 -9.18 4.38
C HIS A 100 -10.93 -8.57 5.49
N TYR A 101 -11.10 -7.29 5.81
CA TYR A 101 -10.20 -6.57 6.73
C TYR A 101 -10.92 -5.87 7.89
N SER A 102 -12.25 -5.98 7.98
CA SER A 102 -13.08 -5.33 9.01
C SER A 102 -12.81 -3.84 9.14
N ILE A 103 -12.51 -3.17 8.02
CA ILE A 103 -12.24 -1.74 7.98
C ILE A 103 -13.57 -1.00 7.88
N GLN A 104 -13.88 -0.23 8.92
CA GLN A 104 -15.10 0.56 9.04
C GLN A 104 -14.92 1.95 8.42
N ASN A 105 -16.03 2.64 8.15
CA ASN A 105 -16.06 4.01 7.61
C ASN A 105 -15.46 4.16 6.20
N VAL A 106 -15.33 3.07 5.44
CA VAL A 106 -15.02 3.10 4.01
C VAL A 106 -16.28 2.72 3.24
N ASP A 107 -16.76 3.62 2.39
CA ASP A 107 -17.95 3.43 1.57
C ASP A 107 -17.72 3.94 0.14
N HIS A 108 -18.76 3.84 -0.69
CA HIS A 108 -18.70 4.23 -2.10
C HIS A 108 -18.43 5.72 -2.35
N THR A 109 -18.61 6.59 -1.35
CA THR A 109 -18.40 8.03 -1.46
C THR A 109 -16.94 8.42 -1.19
N ASN A 110 -16.24 7.68 -0.32
CA ASN A 110 -14.88 8.02 0.10
C ASN A 110 -13.79 7.05 -0.39
N ILE A 111 -14.17 5.87 -0.90
CA ILE A 111 -13.21 4.84 -1.33
C ILE A 111 -12.25 5.32 -2.43
N LEU A 112 -12.72 6.21 -3.31
CA LEU A 112 -11.88 6.74 -4.37
C LEU A 112 -10.81 7.68 -3.81
N ALA A 113 -11.15 8.48 -2.81
CA ALA A 113 -10.19 9.33 -2.10
C ALA A 113 -9.18 8.49 -1.30
N LEU A 114 -9.63 7.39 -0.69
CA LEU A 114 -8.72 6.44 -0.02
C LEU A 114 -7.70 5.85 -1.01
N ILE A 115 -8.15 5.38 -2.16
CA ILE A 115 -7.28 4.76 -3.17
C ILE A 115 -6.31 5.77 -3.76
N ASP A 116 -6.77 6.99 -4.06
CA ASP A 116 -5.91 8.09 -4.50
C ASP A 116 -4.85 8.41 -3.42
N GLY A 117 -5.24 8.46 -2.14
CA GLY A 117 -4.30 8.63 -1.03
C GLY A 117 -3.22 7.55 -0.95
N ILE A 118 -3.60 6.28 -1.13
CA ILE A 118 -2.64 5.15 -1.14
C ILE A 118 -1.68 5.26 -2.33
N LEU A 119 -2.18 5.60 -3.51
CA LEU A 119 -1.35 5.76 -4.71
C LEU A 119 -0.38 6.94 -4.58
N ARG A 120 -0.84 8.07 -4.04
CA ARG A 120 0.03 9.23 -3.76
C ARG A 120 1.11 8.87 -2.75
N LEU A 121 0.74 8.18 -1.66
CA LEU A 121 1.71 7.73 -0.66
C LEU A 121 2.78 6.81 -1.25
N GLU A 122 2.37 5.83 -2.08
CA GLU A 122 3.31 4.94 -2.78
C GLU A 122 4.27 5.76 -3.66
N HIS A 123 3.73 6.66 -4.46
CA HIS A 123 4.48 7.49 -5.39
C HIS A 123 5.47 8.40 -4.67
N GLU A 124 5.01 9.15 -3.67
CA GLU A 124 5.84 10.07 -2.88
C GLU A 124 6.97 9.31 -2.19
N CYS A 125 6.67 8.18 -1.52
CA CYS A 125 7.70 7.39 -0.87
C CYS A 125 8.71 6.81 -1.88
N ARG A 126 8.26 6.38 -3.06
CA ARG A 126 9.14 5.91 -4.15
C ARG A 126 10.06 7.03 -4.63
N MET A 127 9.54 8.24 -4.83
CA MET A 127 10.33 9.40 -5.24
C MET A 127 11.35 9.78 -4.18
N THR A 128 10.97 9.77 -2.90
CA THR A 128 11.90 10.01 -1.79
C THR A 128 13.01 8.97 -1.73
N LEU A 129 12.69 7.68 -1.89
CA LEU A 129 13.68 6.61 -1.92
C LEU A 129 14.66 6.75 -3.08
N ALA A 130 14.16 7.16 -4.27
CA ALA A 130 15.00 7.40 -5.43
C ALA A 130 15.93 8.60 -5.25
N ASN A 131 15.43 9.69 -4.64
CA ASN A 131 16.18 10.95 -4.50
C ASN A 131 17.17 10.93 -3.33
N CYS A 132 16.84 10.24 -2.23
CA CYS A 132 17.61 10.27 -0.99
C CYS A 132 18.36 8.95 -0.72
N GLY A 133 18.43 8.01 -1.67
CA GLY A 133 18.98 6.67 -1.46
C GLY A 133 20.41 6.61 -0.88
N THR A 134 21.23 7.64 -1.13
CA THR A 134 22.59 7.79 -0.59
C THR A 134 22.67 8.71 0.64
N GLN A 135 21.61 9.44 0.97
CA GLN A 135 21.51 10.43 2.05
C GLN A 135 20.34 10.08 2.99
N ARG A 136 20.47 8.94 3.68
CA ARG A 136 19.39 8.33 4.48
C ARG A 136 18.93 9.19 5.66
N ASP A 137 19.84 10.01 6.19
CA ASP A 137 19.61 10.97 7.26
C ASP A 137 18.84 12.22 6.80
N GLN A 138 18.78 12.48 5.49
CA GLN A 138 18.13 13.66 4.91
C GLN A 138 16.72 13.37 4.40
N ALA A 139 16.19 12.17 4.62
CA ALA A 139 14.85 11.82 4.18
C ALA A 139 13.81 12.75 4.86
N PRO A 140 12.90 13.38 4.10
CA PRO A 140 11.86 14.22 4.66
C PRO A 140 10.91 13.39 5.53
N PRO A 141 10.34 13.98 6.60
CA PRO A 141 9.30 13.32 7.37
C PRO A 141 8.06 13.11 6.50
N VAL A 142 7.51 11.89 6.50
CA VAL A 142 6.27 11.55 5.82
C VAL A 142 5.14 11.64 6.83
N ASN A 143 4.26 12.63 6.66
CA ASN A 143 3.09 12.81 7.51
C ASN A 143 1.90 12.13 6.84
N VAL A 144 1.41 11.07 7.45
CA VAL A 144 0.22 10.34 6.99
C VAL A 144 -0.87 10.51 8.04
N ASP A 145 -2.10 10.74 7.59
CA ASP A 145 -3.26 10.74 8.46
C ASP A 145 -3.36 9.40 9.21
N GLY A 146 -3.64 9.44 10.52
CA GLY A 146 -3.65 8.24 11.37
C GLY A 146 -4.67 7.19 10.94
N GLN A 147 -5.81 7.62 10.38
CA GLN A 147 -6.84 6.72 9.85
C GLN A 147 -6.34 6.03 8.58
N ILE A 148 -5.69 6.76 7.67
CA ILE A 148 -5.08 6.19 6.47
C ILE A 148 -3.99 5.17 6.85
N LEU A 149 -3.18 5.48 7.86
CA LEU A 149 -2.13 4.59 8.33
C LEU A 149 -2.69 3.28 8.92
N ASP A 150 -3.77 3.33 9.71
CA ASP A 150 -4.44 2.12 10.23
C ASP A 150 -5.02 1.27 9.09
N ILE A 151 -5.72 1.91 8.14
CA ILE A 151 -6.28 1.23 6.96
C ILE A 151 -5.19 0.53 6.15
N ILE A 152 -4.10 1.22 5.84
CA ILE A 152 -2.97 0.67 5.10
C ILE A 152 -2.29 -0.45 5.91
N GLY A 153 -2.13 -0.28 7.22
CA GLY A 153 -1.57 -1.31 8.11
C GLY A 153 -2.36 -2.62 8.06
N ARG A 154 -3.68 -2.54 8.11
CA ARG A 154 -4.57 -3.70 7.99
C ARG A 154 -4.52 -4.32 6.61
N LEU A 155 -4.51 -3.52 5.55
CA LEU A 155 -4.37 -4.02 4.17
C LEU A 155 -3.01 -4.67 3.92
N ALA A 156 -1.95 -4.23 4.60
CA ALA A 156 -0.60 -4.76 4.46
C ALA A 156 -0.34 -6.04 5.27
N ASP A 157 -1.35 -6.57 5.98
CA ASP A 157 -1.27 -7.71 6.91
C ASP A 157 -0.20 -7.48 8.01
N LEU A 158 -0.12 -6.28 8.57
CA LEU A 158 0.81 -5.96 9.66
C LEU A 158 0.21 -6.16 11.07
N TYR A 159 -1.04 -6.65 11.14
CA TYR A 159 -1.77 -6.96 12.37
C TYR A 159 -2.37 -8.37 12.32
#